data_AF-K2EIU3-F1
#
_entry.id   AF-K2EIU3-F1
#
_cell.length_a   1.000
_cell.length_b   1.000
_cell.length_c   1.000
_cell.angle_alpha   90.00
_cell.angle_beta   90.00
_cell.angle_gamma   90.00
#
_symmetry.space_group_name_H-M   'P 1'
#
loop_
_entity.id
_entity.type
_entity.pdbx_description
1 polymer ?
#
loop_
_entity_poly.entity_id
_entity_poly.type
_entity_poly.pdbx_seq_one_letter_code
_entity_poly.pdbx_strand_id
1 'polypeptide(L)' 'MQKNDLKDPKSLLQETIQSRKHDSPHYKVMSETGPSHAKTFTVGVFVNEKVLGEGKGKSKQEAEEKAAEEALKKFEA' A
#
# COMPACT_ATOMS: atom_id res chain seq x y z
N MET A 1 -14.66 18.02 -12.79
CA MET A 1 -13.67 17.00 -12.37
C MET A 1 -13.30 17.32 -10.93
N GLN A 2 -13.96 16.71 -9.94
CA GLN A 2 -13.65 16.94 -8.53
C GLN A 2 -13.36 15.57 -7.90
N LYS A 3 -12.09 15.25 -7.70
CA LYS A 3 -11.65 14.32 -6.66
C LYS A 3 -10.98 15.18 -5.60
N ASN A 4 -11.79 15.47 -4.59
CA ASN A 4 -11.53 16.32 -3.45
C ASN A 4 -10.33 15.81 -2.64
N ASP A 5 -9.56 16.76 -2.11
CA ASP A 5 -8.48 16.74 -1.12
C ASP A 5 -8.52 15.65 -0.03
N LEU A 6 -8.26 14.40 -0.41
CA LEU A 6 -7.70 13.37 0.44
C LEU A 6 -6.48 12.86 -0.32
N LYS A 7 -5.28 13.27 0.11
CA LYS A 7 -4.04 12.81 -0.52
C LYS A 7 -4.09 11.27 -0.59
N ASP A 8 -3.95 10.71 -1.79
CA ASP A 8 -3.93 9.28 -2.01
C ASP A 8 -2.96 8.62 -1.01
N PRO A 9 -3.33 7.53 -0.31
CA PRO A 9 -2.50 6.95 0.74
C PRO A 9 -1.12 6.53 0.21
N LYS A 10 -0.97 6.26 -1.09
CA LYS A 10 0.32 6.02 -1.72
C LYS A 10 1.19 7.28 -1.78
N SER A 11 0.59 8.41 -2.15
CA SER A 11 1.27 9.71 -2.20
C SER A 11 1.69 10.15 -0.80
N LEU A 12 0.79 10.04 0.18
CA LEU A 12 1.11 10.32 1.59
C LEU A 12 2.25 9.44 2.08
N LEU A 13 2.19 8.13 1.80
CA LEU A 13 3.22 7.20 2.22
C LEU A 13 4.57 7.55 1.59
N GLN A 14 4.59 7.90 0.31
CA GLN A 14 5.79 8.33 -0.38
C GLN A 14 6.40 9.59 0.25
N GLU A 15 5.60 10.62 0.52
CA GLU A 15 6.06 11.84 1.20
C GLU A 15 6.63 11.52 2.59
N THR A 16 5.93 10.68 3.38
CA THR A 16 6.37 10.25 4.71
C THR A 16 7.70 9.50 4.65
N ILE A 17 7.84 8.52 3.76
CA ILE A 17 9.07 7.72 3.61
C ILE A 17 10.24 8.59 3.16
N GLN A 18 10.03 9.46 2.17
CA GLN A 18 11.07 10.37 1.69
C GLN A 18 11.50 11.35 2.77
N SER A 19 10.57 11.86 3.59
CA SER A 19 10.89 12.74 4.73
C SER A 19 11.78 12.03 5.77
N ARG A 20 11.65 10.71 5.90
CA ARG A 20 12.46 9.87 6.80
C ARG A 20 13.79 9.42 6.18
N LYS A 21 14.16 9.95 5.00
CA LYS A 21 15.38 9.60 4.23
C LYS A 21 15.48 8.10 3.91
N HIS A 22 14.34 7.45 3.66
CA HIS A 22 14.30 6.08 3.17
C HIS A 22 14.06 6.04 1.66
N ASP A 23 14.39 4.90 1.03
CA ASP A 23 14.08 4.66 -0.39
C ASP A 23 12.58 4.65 -0.66
N SER A 24 12.19 4.94 -1.90
CA SER A 24 10.77 5.02 -2.28
C SER A 24 10.04 3.69 -2.04
N PRO A 25 8.75 3.72 -1.66
CA PRO A 25 7.96 2.51 -1.45
C PRO A 25 7.77 1.72 -2.75
N HIS A 26 7.96 0.41 -2.67
CA HIS A 26 7.68 -0.54 -3.74
C HIS A 26 6.51 -1.44 -3.37
N TYR A 27 5.55 -1.60 -4.28
CA TYR A 27 4.40 -2.47 -4.08
C TYR A 27 4.62 -3.80 -4.80
N LYS A 28 4.31 -4.90 -4.12
CA LYS A 28 4.42 -6.24 -4.70
C LYS A 28 3.24 -7.11 -4.28
N VAL A 29 2.63 -7.76 -5.26
CA VAL A 29 1.63 -8.82 -4.99
C VAL A 29 2.36 -9.99 -4.34
N MET A 30 1.99 -10.28 -3.10
CA MET A 30 2.54 -11.37 -2.31
C MET A 30 1.75 -12.66 -2.49
N SER A 31 0.44 -12.57 -2.71
CA SER A 31 -0.42 -13.73 -2.89
C SER A 31 -1.70 -13.39 -3.64
N GLU A 32 -2.19 -14.35 -4.41
CA GLU A 32 -3.49 -14.30 -5.08
C GLU A 32 -4.24 -15.59 -4.72
N THR A 33 -5.35 -15.47 -4.00
CA THR A 33 -6.09 -16.63 -3.47
C THR A 33 -7.58 -16.51 -3.80
N GLY A 34 -8.27 -17.65 -3.88
CA GLY A 34 -9.71 -17.70 -4.15
C GLY A 34 -10.06 -18.00 -5.61
N PRO A 35 -11.35 -18.30 -5.87
CA PRO A 35 -11.83 -18.66 -7.20
C PRO A 35 -11.80 -17.44 -8.14
N SER A 36 -11.84 -17.67 -9.45
CA SER A 36 -11.74 -16.63 -10.49
C SER A 36 -12.73 -15.47 -10.34
N HIS A 37 -13.90 -15.71 -9.73
CA HIS A 37 -14.95 -14.71 -9.46
C HIS A 37 -14.87 -14.08 -8.05
N ALA A 38 -13.98 -14.54 -7.18
CA ALA A 38 -13.77 -14.02 -5.83
C ALA A 38 -12.28 -14.08 -5.44
N LYS A 39 -11.42 -13.59 -6.34
CA LYS A 39 -9.99 -13.49 -6.07
C LYS A 39 -9.73 -12.43 -5.00
N THR A 40 -8.88 -12.79 -4.05
CA THR A 40 -8.30 -11.90 -3.04
C THR A 40 -6.83 -11.73 -3.36
N PHE A 41 -6.43 -10.49 -3.57
CA PHE A 41 -5.06 -10.07 -3.80
C PHE A 41 -4.48 -9.59 -2.47
N THR A 42 -3.32 -10.11 -2.10
CA THR A 42 -2.51 -9.61 -0.99
C THR A 42 -1.32 -8.88 -1.58
N VAL A 43 -1.18 -7.60 -1.22
CA VAL A 43 -0.07 -6.75 -1.65
C VAL A 43 0.69 -6.27 -0.43
N GLY A 44 2.01 -6.34 -0.49
CA GLY A 44 2.89 -5.72 0.50
C GLY A 44 3.50 -4.44 -0.08
N VAL A 45 3.69 -3.44 0.77
CA VAL A 45 4.55 -2.29 0.49
C VAL A 45 5.89 -2.45 1.19
N PHE A 46 6.96 -2.26 0.44
CA PHE A 46 8.33 -2.54 0.81
C PHE A 46 9.17 -1.27 0.73
N VAL A 47 10.03 -1.06 1.71
CA VAL A 47 11.05 0.00 1.73
C VAL A 47 12.33 -0.57 2.31
N ASN A 48 13.47 -0.34 1.64
CA ASN A 48 14.77 -0.90 2.04
C ASN A 48 14.67 -2.42 2.31
N GLU A 49 13.98 -3.15 1.43
CA GLU A 49 13.75 -4.61 1.53
C GLU A 49 12.92 -5.06 2.75
N LYS A 50 12.36 -4.14 3.53
CA LYS A 50 11.47 -4.44 4.66
C LYS A 50 10.02 -4.19 4.28
N VAL A 51 9.14 -5.09 4.71
CA VAL A 51 7.69 -4.91 4.61
C VAL A 51 7.27 -3.83 5.60
N LEU A 52 6.76 -2.71 5.09
CA LEU A 52 6.16 -1.68 5.91
C LEU A 52 4.70 -2.00 6.19
N GLY A 53 3.93 -2.38 5.18
CA GLY A 53 2.50 -2.64 5.31
C GLY A 53 2.04 -3.73 4.35
N GLU A 54 0.93 -4.38 4.70
CA GLU A 54 0.29 -5.39 3.86
C GLU A 54 -1.21 -5.10 3.77
N GLY A 55 -1.76 -5.21 2.57
CA GLY A 55 -3.15 -4.94 2.29
C GLY A 55 -3.79 -6.07 1.49
N LYS A 56 -5.07 -6.32 1.75
CA LYS A 56 -5.86 -7.34 1.05
C LYS A 56 -7.10 -6.74 0.41
N GLY A 57 -7.29 -7.01 -0.87
CA GLY A 57 -8.40 -6.46 -1.65
C GLY A 57 -8.93 -7.43 -2.71
N LYS A 58 -10.10 -7.13 -3.26
CA LYS A 58 -10.67 -7.88 -4.39
C LYS A 58 -9.99 -7.56 -5.71
N SER A 59 -9.15 -6.52 -5.72
CA SER A 59 -8.30 -6.11 -6.83
C SER A 59 -6.90 -5.76 -6.31
N LYS A 60 -5.92 -5.73 -7.22
CA LYS A 60 -4.55 -5.29 -6.89
C LYS A 60 -4.53 -3.86 -6.37
N GLN A 61 -5.31 -2.96 -6.98
CA GLN A 61 -5.37 -1.55 -6.58
C GLN A 61 -5.93 -1.38 -5.15
N GLU A 62 -7.03 -2.08 -4.81
CA GLU A 62 -7.59 -2.06 -3.46
C GLU A 62 -6.62 -2.63 -2.41
N ALA A 63 -5.89 -3.70 -2.78
CA ALA A 63 -4.87 -4.28 -1.92
C ALA A 63 -3.67 -3.32 -1.71
N GLU A 64 -3.23 -2.63 -2.76
CA GLU A 64 -2.17 -1.61 -2.68
C GLU A 64 -2.56 -0.42 -1.80
N GLU A 65 -3.81 0.07 -1.93
CA GLU A 65 -4.33 1.19 -1.15
C GLU A 65 -4.33 0.83 0.35
N LYS A 66 -4.87 -0.35 0.71
CA LYS A 66 -4.84 -0.86 2.09
C LYS A 66 -3.43 -1.10 2.61
N ALA A 67 -2.51 -1.57 1.76
CA ALA A 67 -1.11 -1.76 2.16
C ALA A 67 -0.45 -0.41 2.51
N ALA A 68 -0.80 0.64 1.75
CA ALA A 68 -0.30 1.98 2.00
C ALA A 68 -0.87 2.57 3.30
N GLU A 69 -2.17 2.40 3.56
CA GLU A 69 -2.81 2.79 4.81
C GLU A 69 -2.19 2.10 6.03
N GLU A 70 -1.98 0.78 5.96
CA GLU A 70 -1.34 0.03 7.04
C GLU A 70 0.11 0.46 7.28
N ALA A 71 0.85 0.77 6.21
CA ALA A 71 2.19 1.33 6.35
C ALA A 71 2.14 2.71 7.03
N LEU A 72 1.27 3.62 6.58
CA LEU A 72 1.13 4.96 7.18
C LEU A 72 0.88 4.89 8.69
N LYS A 73 -0.05 4.03 9.14
CA LYS A 73 -0.33 3.84 10.57
C LYS A 73 0.92 3.43 11.38
N LYS A 74 1.82 2.63 10.80
CA LYS A 74 3.07 2.25 11.46
C LYS A 74 4.13 3.35 11.46
N PHE A 75 4.02 4.35 10.59
CA PHE A 75 4.91 5.52 10.59
C PHE A 75 4.36 6.67 11.45
N GLU A 76 3.06 6.69 11.74
CA GLU A 76 2.44 7.65 12.66
C GLU A 76 2.49 7.22 14.13
N ALA A 77 2.82 5.96 14.42
CA ALA A 77 3.07 5.42 15.76
C ALA A 77 4.54 5.60 16.19
#